data_AF-A0A2D5TJU7-F1
#
_entry.id   AF-A0A2D5TJU7-F1
#
_cell.length_a   1.000
_cell.length_b   1.000
_cell.length_c   1.000
_cell.angle_alpha   90.00
_cell.angle_beta   90.00
_cell.angle_gamma   90.00
#
_symmetry.space_group_name_H-M   'P 1'
#
loop_
_entity.id
_entity.type
_entity.pdbx_description
1 polymer ?
#
loop_
_entity_poly.entity_id
_entity_poly.type
_entity_poly.pdbx_seq_one_letter_code
_entity_poly.pdbx_strand_id
1 'polypeptide(L)'
;MSGWLPEHLRHHEAGVPRTGRARDAKGMLLRGVVIASYRAYSQTTKSEFSGLANDGVTCDVVVLDPRYRAILRDVPVVTQSQGLNDYESWVPRATTIELNASGSLSLDGKGTPGATTDLGDVDGDHVLIGFMSGDLQRPVILGQLPHPRSNRREAANDTPYKWHRWVRGILMGIEDSGNVVLDLSAASDGSVQPTGAEIPAVTAGDVLVTLSATGKITITDGGAPETVILGETFLTDLSAGLTEVQTFINGMNIATPNLANLITRIATALATASVDGGGAPYLSTNLEVD
;
A
#
# COMPACT_ATOMS: atom_id res chain seq x y z
N MET A 1 -29.11 -33.41 -21.86
CA MET A 1 -28.02 -33.96 -21.02
C MET A 1 -27.09 -32.82 -20.63
N SER A 2 -27.29 -32.27 -19.43
CA SER A 2 -26.38 -31.38 -18.70
C SER A 2 -27.13 -31.02 -17.42
N GLY A 3 -27.04 -31.94 -16.45
CA GLY A 3 -27.48 -31.73 -15.09
C GLY A 3 -26.25 -31.68 -14.19
N TRP A 4 -26.47 -31.22 -12.95
CA TRP A 4 -25.53 -31.13 -11.83
C TRP A 4 -24.82 -29.79 -11.64
N LEU A 5 -25.56 -28.82 -11.10
CA LEU A 5 -25.04 -28.02 -9.99
C LEU A 5 -25.85 -28.41 -8.75
N PRO A 6 -25.26 -29.06 -7.74
CA PRO A 6 -25.98 -29.35 -6.51
C PRO A 6 -26.05 -28.09 -5.63
N GLU A 7 -27.29 -27.75 -5.28
CA GLU A 7 -27.70 -27.01 -4.10
C GLU A 7 -27.00 -27.55 -2.84
N HIS A 8 -25.88 -26.94 -2.48
CA HIS A 8 -25.48 -26.84 -1.10
C HIS A 8 -25.08 -25.39 -0.85
N LEU A 9 -26.08 -24.57 -0.55
CA LEU A 9 -25.99 -23.55 0.48
C LEU A 9 -25.35 -24.22 1.71
N ARG A 10 -24.02 -24.22 1.75
CA ARG A 10 -23.27 -24.67 2.90
C ARG A 10 -23.59 -23.66 3.98
N HIS A 11 -24.26 -24.12 5.03
CA HIS A 11 -24.21 -23.44 6.31
C HIS A 11 -22.75 -23.08 6.59
N HIS A 12 -22.45 -21.78 6.62
CA HIS A 12 -21.16 -21.22 6.99
C HIS A 12 -20.98 -21.40 8.50
N GLU A 13 -20.84 -22.65 8.95
CA GLU A 13 -20.39 -22.94 10.30
C GLU A 13 -18.86 -22.94 10.29
N ALA A 14 -18.24 -22.04 11.05
CA ALA A 14 -16.82 -22.09 11.34
C ALA A 14 -16.45 -23.50 11.80
N GLY A 15 -15.41 -24.10 11.21
CA GLY A 15 -14.99 -25.46 11.51
C GLY A 15 -14.61 -25.63 12.97
N VAL A 16 -15.54 -26.09 13.80
CA VAL A 16 -15.30 -26.33 15.23
C VAL A 16 -14.28 -27.47 15.40
N PRO A 17 -13.21 -27.30 16.19
CA PRO A 17 -12.31 -28.39 16.54
C PRO A 17 -13.08 -29.52 17.24
N ARG A 18 -13.20 -30.69 16.59
CA ARG A 18 -14.07 -31.80 17.05
C ARG A 18 -13.50 -32.67 18.17
N THR A 19 -12.31 -32.37 18.68
CA THR A 19 -11.52 -33.30 19.52
C THR A 19 -11.73 -33.17 21.03
N GLY A 20 -12.60 -32.28 21.52
CA GLY A 20 -12.89 -32.17 22.96
C GLY A 20 -14.35 -31.84 23.26
N ARG A 21 -14.95 -32.50 24.25
CA ARG A 21 -16.29 -32.20 24.80
C ARG A 21 -16.43 -30.80 25.43
N ALA A 22 -15.46 -29.91 25.25
CA ALA A 22 -15.50 -28.55 25.75
C ALA A 22 -16.31 -27.69 24.77
N ARG A 23 -17.58 -27.39 25.10
CA ARG A 23 -18.39 -26.39 24.38
C ARG A 23 -17.95 -24.95 24.67
N ASP A 24 -16.97 -24.76 25.54
CA ASP A 24 -16.55 -23.47 26.06
C ASP A 24 -15.03 -23.35 25.86
N ALA A 25 -14.63 -22.34 25.10
CA ALA A 25 -13.26 -22.03 24.78
C ALA A 25 -12.52 -21.39 25.97
N LYS A 26 -13.20 -20.89 27.02
CA LYS A 26 -12.60 -20.35 28.27
C LYS A 26 -11.27 -19.60 28.09
N GLY A 27 -11.24 -18.58 27.23
CA GLY A 27 -10.03 -17.79 26.98
C GLY A 27 -8.94 -18.50 26.18
N MET A 28 -9.31 -19.55 25.43
CA MET A 28 -8.41 -20.23 24.49
C MET A 28 -7.91 -19.24 23.45
N LEU A 29 -6.59 -19.27 23.27
CA LEU A 29 -5.88 -18.55 22.22
C LEU A 29 -5.20 -19.59 21.35
N LEU A 30 -5.40 -19.48 20.03
CA LEU A 30 -4.77 -20.36 19.06
C LEU A 30 -3.85 -19.58 18.14
N ARG A 31 -2.77 -20.21 17.72
CA ARG A 31 -1.94 -19.70 16.62
C ARG A 31 -2.43 -20.32 15.32
N GLY A 32 -2.56 -19.50 14.27
CA GLY A 32 -2.91 -19.96 12.94
C GLY A 32 -2.08 -19.29 11.85
N VAL A 33 -2.25 -19.77 10.62
CA VAL A 33 -1.73 -19.15 9.40
C VAL A 33 -2.88 -18.87 8.45
N VAL A 34 -2.87 -17.67 7.89
CA VAL A 34 -3.90 -17.20 6.96
C VAL A 34 -3.67 -17.84 5.60
N ILE A 35 -4.69 -18.51 5.07
CA ILE A 35 -4.63 -19.22 3.77
C ILE A 35 -5.51 -18.55 2.70
N ALA A 36 -6.44 -17.69 3.10
CA ALA A 36 -7.19 -16.82 2.22
C ALA A 36 -7.63 -15.57 2.98
N SER A 37 -7.73 -14.44 2.27
CA SER A 37 -8.20 -13.17 2.83
C SER A 37 -9.26 -12.57 1.91
N TYR A 38 -10.36 -12.13 2.50
CA TYR A 38 -11.52 -11.57 1.81
C TYR A 38 -11.77 -10.17 2.35
N ARG A 39 -11.97 -9.19 1.45
CA ARG A 39 -12.52 -7.89 1.81
C ARG A 39 -14.02 -7.94 1.54
N ALA A 40 -14.83 -7.42 2.46
CA ALA A 40 -16.28 -7.33 2.30
C ALA A 40 -16.74 -6.47 1.10
N TYR A 41 -15.80 -5.81 0.41
CA TYR A 41 -16.08 -5.03 -0.79
C TYR A 41 -16.46 -5.93 -1.97
N SER A 42 -17.71 -5.79 -2.42
CA SER A 42 -18.26 -6.40 -3.64
C SER A 42 -18.58 -7.90 -3.57
N GLN A 43 -19.72 -8.27 -2.95
CA GLN A 43 -20.73 -9.13 -3.61
C GLN A 43 -22.13 -8.88 -3.02
N THR A 44 -22.94 -8.09 -3.73
CA THR A 44 -24.37 -8.32 -4.08
C THR A 44 -25.41 -8.67 -3.01
N THR A 45 -25.07 -8.81 -1.74
CA THR A 45 -26.04 -8.92 -0.65
C THR A 45 -26.18 -7.55 -0.02
N LYS A 46 -27.19 -6.81 -0.49
CA LYS A 46 -27.78 -5.70 0.26
C LYS A 46 -28.28 -6.27 1.59
N SER A 47 -27.40 -6.45 2.57
CA SER A 47 -27.87 -6.57 3.94
C SER A 47 -28.46 -5.21 4.29
N GLU A 48 -29.63 -5.19 4.91
CA GLU A 48 -30.37 -3.97 5.29
C GLU A 48 -29.57 -3.06 6.27
N PHE A 49 -28.34 -3.46 6.63
CA PHE A 49 -27.36 -2.71 7.41
C PHE A 49 -26.32 -1.97 6.54
N SER A 50 -26.62 -1.71 5.25
CA SER A 50 -25.70 -1.06 4.30
C SER A 50 -25.27 0.38 4.66
N GLY A 51 -25.83 0.98 5.71
CA GLY A 51 -25.40 2.30 6.22
C GLY A 51 -24.25 2.25 7.24
N LEU A 52 -23.85 1.06 7.70
CA LEU A 52 -22.79 0.85 8.71
C LEU A 52 -21.75 -0.19 8.26
N ALA A 53 -21.70 -0.50 6.96
CA ALA A 53 -20.81 -1.50 6.40
C ALA A 53 -19.36 -0.98 6.41
N ASN A 54 -18.73 -1.00 7.58
CA ASN A 54 -17.29 -0.91 7.69
C ASN A 54 -16.71 -2.07 6.88
N ASP A 55 -15.71 -1.79 6.04
CA ASP A 55 -15.01 -2.74 5.19
C ASP A 55 -14.31 -3.84 6.02
N GLY A 56 -15.11 -4.81 6.48
CA GLY A 56 -14.64 -5.92 7.27
C GLY A 56 -13.73 -6.81 6.44
N VAL A 57 -12.66 -7.28 7.08
CA VAL A 57 -11.78 -8.32 6.53
C VAL A 57 -12.10 -9.63 7.22
N THR A 58 -12.33 -10.67 6.44
CA THR A 58 -12.40 -12.05 6.94
C THR A 58 -11.30 -12.89 6.32
N CYS A 59 -10.87 -13.92 7.02
CA CYS A 59 -9.82 -14.81 6.57
C CYS A 59 -10.20 -16.27 6.78
N ASP A 60 -9.72 -17.14 5.90
CA ASP A 60 -9.62 -18.56 6.20
C ASP A 60 -8.25 -18.81 6.87
N VAL A 61 -8.25 -19.55 7.99
CA VAL A 61 -7.07 -19.74 8.83
C VAL A 61 -6.89 -21.20 9.18
N VAL A 62 -5.68 -21.74 8.98
CA VAL A 62 -5.30 -23.07 9.44
C VAL A 62 -4.69 -22.97 10.83
N VAL A 63 -5.26 -23.69 11.79
CA VAL A 63 -4.76 -23.73 13.17
C VAL A 63 -3.48 -24.58 13.26
N LEU A 64 -2.43 -24.02 13.87
CA LEU A 64 -1.13 -24.68 14.04
C LEU A 64 -1.08 -25.66 15.22
N ASP A 65 -1.97 -25.52 16.19
CA ASP A 65 -1.97 -26.37 17.38
C ASP A 65 -2.27 -27.84 17.00
N PRO A 66 -1.36 -28.80 17.27
CA PRO A 66 -1.57 -30.21 16.96
C PRO A 66 -2.85 -30.82 17.56
N ARG A 67 -3.35 -30.28 18.68
CA ARG A 67 -4.56 -30.76 19.36
C ARG A 67 -5.84 -30.28 18.70
N TYR A 68 -5.77 -29.17 17.98
CA TYR A 68 -6.93 -28.44 17.43
C TYR A 68 -6.80 -28.18 15.93
N ARG A 69 -6.14 -29.08 15.19
CA ARG A 69 -5.98 -28.97 13.73
C ARG A 69 -7.34 -28.84 13.06
N ALA A 70 -7.62 -27.64 12.56
CA ALA A 70 -8.85 -27.28 11.89
C ALA A 70 -8.57 -26.11 10.92
N ILE A 71 -9.43 -25.99 9.91
CA ILE A 71 -9.53 -24.79 9.10
C ILE A 71 -10.71 -23.99 9.62
N LEU A 72 -10.43 -22.82 10.17
CA LEU A 72 -11.43 -21.84 10.56
C LEU A 72 -11.75 -21.01 9.31
N ARG A 73 -13.03 -20.90 8.96
CA ARG A 73 -13.49 -20.18 7.78
C ARG A 73 -14.13 -18.86 8.17
N ASP A 74 -14.03 -17.88 7.29
CA ASP A 74 -14.69 -16.58 7.44
C ASP A 74 -14.37 -15.90 8.79
N VAL A 75 -13.14 -16.04 9.29
CA VAL A 75 -12.72 -15.52 10.59
C VAL A 75 -12.55 -14.01 10.52
N PRO A 76 -13.35 -13.20 11.24
CA PRO A 76 -13.21 -11.74 11.23
C PRO A 76 -11.89 -11.28 11.84
N VAL A 77 -11.33 -10.21 11.29
CA VAL A 77 -10.13 -9.54 11.80
C VAL A 77 -10.53 -8.38 12.71
N VAL A 78 -10.03 -8.37 13.96
CA VAL A 78 -10.15 -7.20 14.84
C VAL A 78 -9.25 -6.09 14.33
N THR A 79 -9.83 -4.92 14.13
CA THR A 79 -9.13 -3.67 13.85
C THR A 79 -8.68 -3.04 15.16
N GLN A 80 -7.40 -2.68 15.27
CA GLN A 80 -6.81 -2.20 16.53
C GLN A 80 -7.19 -0.75 16.86
N SER A 81 -7.47 0.08 15.85
CA SER A 81 -7.93 1.45 16.04
C SER A 81 -9.20 1.70 15.22
N GLN A 82 -10.31 1.90 15.92
CA GLN A 82 -11.56 2.42 15.38
C GLN A 82 -12.07 3.54 16.29
N GLY A 83 -11.43 4.70 16.16
CA GLY A 83 -11.93 5.97 16.69
C GLY A 83 -12.77 6.68 15.62
N LEU A 84 -13.49 7.73 15.99
CA LEU A 84 -14.27 8.54 15.04
C LEU A 84 -13.42 9.05 13.86
N ASN A 85 -12.14 9.31 14.11
CA ASN A 85 -11.18 9.80 13.12
C ASN A 85 -10.03 8.82 12.84
N ASP A 86 -10.01 7.67 13.52
CA ASP A 86 -8.93 6.69 13.40
C ASP A 86 -9.42 5.52 12.57
N TYR A 87 -8.78 5.30 11.43
CA TYR A 87 -9.07 4.16 10.57
C TYR A 87 -7.77 3.42 10.27
N GLU A 88 -7.59 2.28 10.93
CA GLU A 88 -6.53 1.34 10.57
C GLU A 88 -7.19 0.04 10.08
N SER A 89 -7.00 -0.26 8.80
CA SER A 89 -7.38 -1.55 8.23
C SER A 89 -6.12 -2.39 8.04
N TRP A 90 -5.95 -3.41 8.87
CA TRP A 90 -4.97 -4.45 8.63
C TRP A 90 -5.63 -5.61 7.88
N VAL A 91 -5.05 -5.98 6.74
CA VAL A 91 -5.47 -7.14 5.94
C VAL A 91 -4.35 -8.18 6.01
N PRO A 92 -4.56 -9.29 6.74
CA PRO A 92 -3.56 -10.35 6.79
C PRO A 92 -3.28 -10.90 5.38
N ARG A 93 -2.00 -11.19 5.11
CA ARG A 93 -1.55 -11.83 3.87
C ARG A 93 -1.88 -13.32 3.89
N ALA A 94 -2.54 -13.79 2.83
CA ALA A 94 -2.75 -15.21 2.61
C ALA A 94 -1.47 -15.91 2.17
N THR A 95 -1.30 -17.16 2.58
CA THR A 95 -0.26 -18.05 2.06
C THR A 95 -0.39 -18.19 0.55
N THR A 96 0.71 -17.97 -0.16
CA THR A 96 0.84 -18.13 -1.61
C THR A 96 1.81 -19.24 -1.99
N ILE A 97 2.81 -19.52 -1.15
CA ILE A 97 3.87 -20.50 -1.43
C ILE A 97 4.36 -21.22 -0.16
N GLU A 98 5.07 -22.32 -0.39
CA GLU A 98 5.92 -22.98 0.62
C GLU A 98 7.36 -22.47 0.48
N LEU A 99 7.94 -21.98 1.56
CA LEU A 99 9.26 -21.33 1.63
C LEU A 99 10.42 -22.33 1.49
N ASN A 100 10.19 -23.60 1.82
CA ASN A 100 11.25 -24.60 1.96
C ASN A 100 11.29 -25.65 0.84
N ALA A 101 10.29 -25.71 -0.03
CA ALA A 101 10.09 -26.85 -0.91
C ALA A 101 9.91 -26.48 -2.38
N SER A 102 10.52 -27.29 -3.24
CA SER A 102 10.25 -27.42 -4.68
C SER A 102 8.89 -28.08 -4.98
N GLY A 103 7.96 -28.06 -4.01
CA GLY A 103 6.70 -28.81 -4.02
C GLY A 103 5.48 -27.91 -4.21
N SER A 104 4.34 -28.53 -4.51
CA SER A 104 3.05 -27.83 -4.57
C SER A 104 2.52 -27.56 -3.17
N LEU A 105 2.17 -26.30 -2.88
CA LEU A 105 1.51 -25.88 -1.65
C LEU A 105 0.28 -26.76 -1.35
N SER A 106 0.28 -27.46 -0.22
CA SER A 106 -0.82 -28.33 0.21
C SER A 106 -1.35 -27.89 1.57
N LEU A 107 -2.42 -27.09 1.54
CA LEU A 107 -3.05 -26.47 2.72
C LEU A 107 -4.40 -27.08 3.07
N ASP A 108 -4.77 -28.20 2.45
CA ASP A 108 -6.14 -28.73 2.52
C ASP A 108 -6.58 -29.16 3.92
N GLY A 109 -5.63 -29.27 4.87
CA GLY A 109 -5.87 -29.74 6.24
C GLY A 109 -6.50 -31.14 6.30
N LYS A 110 -6.63 -31.82 5.16
CA LYS A 110 -7.29 -33.13 4.97
C LYS A 110 -6.29 -34.27 4.97
N GLY A 111 -4.99 -33.94 5.03
CA GLY A 111 -3.95 -34.92 5.33
C GLY A 111 -3.88 -36.03 4.28
N THR A 112 -3.93 -35.66 2.99
CA THR A 112 -3.55 -36.61 1.95
C THR A 112 -2.12 -37.09 2.27
N PRO A 113 -1.88 -38.40 2.49
CA PRO A 113 -0.59 -38.88 2.95
C PRO A 113 0.48 -38.70 1.86
N GLY A 114 1.30 -37.65 1.99
CA GLY A 114 2.39 -37.36 1.07
C GLY A 114 2.74 -35.87 1.08
N ALA A 115 3.61 -35.47 2.01
CA ALA A 115 4.09 -34.11 2.24
C ALA A 115 3.00 -33.06 2.56
N THR A 116 2.62 -32.99 3.84
CA THR A 116 1.90 -31.79 4.32
C THR A 116 2.93 -30.66 4.41
N THR A 117 2.66 -29.54 3.73
CA THR A 117 3.47 -28.33 3.83
C THR A 117 3.62 -27.96 5.30
N ASP A 118 4.85 -27.79 5.78
CA ASP A 118 5.06 -27.28 7.13
C ASP A 118 4.52 -25.85 7.20
N LEU A 119 3.55 -25.61 8.07
CA LEU A 119 2.93 -24.31 8.21
C LEU A 119 3.85 -23.29 8.94
N GLY A 120 5.01 -23.71 9.44
CA GLY A 120 6.11 -22.79 9.78
C GLY A 120 6.93 -22.32 8.58
N ASP A 121 6.72 -22.95 7.42
CA ASP A 121 7.47 -22.78 6.18
C ASP A 121 6.59 -22.24 5.05
N VAL A 122 5.64 -21.37 5.35
CA VAL A 122 4.74 -20.75 4.36
C VAL A 122 4.83 -19.23 4.45
N ASP A 123 4.63 -18.49 3.37
CA ASP A 123 4.78 -17.02 3.36
C ASP A 123 3.57 -16.24 3.92
N GLY A 124 2.53 -16.96 4.37
CA GLY A 124 1.31 -16.37 4.91
C GLY A 124 1.50 -15.73 6.29
N ASP A 125 0.64 -14.79 6.64
CA ASP A 125 0.68 -14.16 7.96
C ASP A 125 0.31 -15.18 9.05
N HIS A 126 1.15 -15.23 10.09
CA HIS A 126 0.81 -15.92 11.32
C HIS A 126 -0.06 -15.00 12.17
N VAL A 127 -1.14 -15.56 12.72
CA VAL A 127 -2.15 -14.80 13.45
C VAL A 127 -2.47 -15.42 14.79
N LEU A 128 -2.83 -14.57 15.75
CA LEU A 128 -3.41 -14.95 17.03
C LEU A 128 -4.94 -14.96 16.91
N ILE A 129 -5.54 -16.08 17.25
CA ILE A 129 -6.99 -16.29 17.19
C ILE A 129 -7.53 -16.38 18.61
N GLY A 130 -8.58 -15.62 18.89
CA GLY A 130 -9.41 -15.75 20.09
C GLY A 130 -10.83 -16.18 19.75
N PHE A 131 -11.65 -16.38 20.79
CA PHE A 131 -13.04 -16.80 20.65
C PHE A 131 -13.95 -15.88 21.46
N MET A 132 -14.91 -15.22 20.79
CA MET A 132 -15.77 -14.24 21.43
C MET A 132 -16.67 -14.89 22.47
N SER A 133 -16.67 -14.37 23.70
CA SER A 133 -17.44 -14.91 24.84
C SER A 133 -17.17 -16.40 25.13
N GLY A 134 -15.99 -16.90 24.74
CA GLY A 134 -15.67 -18.32 24.89
C GLY A 134 -16.39 -19.25 23.90
N ASP A 135 -17.06 -18.72 22.86
CA ASP A 135 -17.77 -19.54 21.88
C ASP A 135 -16.82 -20.02 20.76
N LEU A 136 -16.61 -21.33 20.65
CA LEU A 136 -15.79 -21.96 19.60
C LEU A 136 -16.31 -21.71 18.18
N GLN A 137 -17.59 -21.35 18.02
CA GLN A 137 -18.19 -21.00 16.73
C GLN A 137 -17.95 -19.54 16.33
N ARG A 138 -17.35 -18.74 17.21
CA ARG A 138 -17.10 -17.31 16.99
C ARG A 138 -15.61 -16.97 17.09
N PRO A 139 -14.76 -17.57 16.24
CA PRO A 139 -13.35 -17.23 16.20
C PRO A 139 -13.18 -15.77 15.73
N VAL A 140 -12.11 -15.14 16.17
CA VAL A 140 -11.72 -13.80 15.73
C VAL A 140 -10.20 -13.68 15.71
N ILE A 141 -9.63 -13.05 14.69
CA ILE A 141 -8.20 -12.74 14.64
C ILE A 141 -7.96 -11.50 15.49
N LEU A 142 -7.16 -11.65 16.54
CA LEU A 142 -6.83 -10.58 17.50
C LEU A 142 -5.63 -9.74 17.08
N GLY A 143 -4.73 -10.32 16.27
CA GLY A 143 -3.50 -9.65 15.86
C GLY A 143 -2.55 -10.57 15.09
N GLN A 144 -1.47 -9.98 14.58
CA GLN A 144 -0.40 -10.68 13.89
C GLN A 144 0.59 -11.24 14.91
N LEU A 145 1.20 -12.38 14.59
CA LEU A 145 2.33 -12.94 15.32
C LEU A 145 3.57 -12.90 14.42
N PRO A 146 4.78 -12.78 14.99
CA PRO A 146 6.00 -12.89 14.22
C PRO A 146 6.05 -14.19 13.42
N HIS A 147 6.42 -14.07 12.15
CA HIS A 147 6.66 -15.23 11.30
C HIS A 147 7.83 -16.04 11.88
N PRO A 148 7.75 -17.38 12.04
CA PRO A 148 8.82 -18.19 12.63
C PRO A 148 10.18 -18.05 11.92
N ARG A 149 10.14 -17.81 10.61
CA ARG A 149 11.32 -17.56 9.76
C ARG A 149 11.68 -16.09 9.57
N SER A 150 11.05 -15.18 10.32
CA SER A 150 11.47 -13.78 10.28
C SER A 150 12.91 -13.69 10.79
N ASN A 151 13.85 -13.38 9.88
CA ASN A 151 15.26 -13.19 10.23
C ASN A 151 15.54 -11.82 10.85
N ARG A 152 14.52 -10.98 10.95
CA ARG A 152 14.62 -9.66 11.55
C ARG A 152 14.39 -9.75 13.03
N ARG A 153 15.49 -9.57 13.76
CA ARG A 153 15.47 -9.24 15.18
C ARG A 153 15.55 -7.73 15.25
N GLU A 154 14.73 -7.09 16.07
CA GLU A 154 14.98 -5.70 16.48
C GLU A 154 16.41 -5.66 16.99
N ALA A 155 17.28 -4.94 16.27
CA ALA A 155 18.65 -4.77 16.72
C ALA A 155 18.62 -3.71 17.82
N ALA A 156 19.43 -3.89 18.87
CA ALA A 156 19.60 -2.85 19.90
C ALA A 156 20.14 -1.51 19.33
N ASN A 157 20.57 -1.52 18.06
CA ASN A 157 21.15 -0.41 17.33
C ASN A 157 20.25 0.08 16.18
N ASP A 158 19.02 -0.46 16.04
CA ASP A 158 18.06 0.16 15.14
C ASP A 158 17.91 1.62 15.58
N THR A 159 18.01 2.54 14.61
CA THR A 159 17.91 3.99 14.81
C THR A 159 16.80 4.27 15.83
N PRO A 160 16.99 5.15 16.83
CA PRO A 160 15.99 5.24 17.88
C PRO A 160 14.71 5.85 17.30
N TYR A 161 13.75 4.98 17.03
CA TYR A 161 12.42 5.31 16.55
C TYR A 161 11.50 5.47 17.77
N LYS A 162 10.79 6.60 17.85
CA LYS A 162 9.67 6.78 18.78
C LYS A 162 8.53 5.83 18.47
N TRP A 163 8.32 5.59 17.18
CA TRP A 163 7.34 4.68 16.65
C TRP A 163 7.82 4.20 15.30
N HIS A 164 7.69 2.92 15.01
CA HIS A 164 7.87 2.42 13.66
C HIS A 164 7.04 1.18 13.41
N ARG A 165 6.85 0.86 12.15
CA ARG A 165 6.14 -0.31 11.68
C ARG A 165 6.75 -0.79 10.39
N TRP A 166 6.98 -2.10 10.32
CA TRP A 166 7.31 -2.76 9.07
C TRP A 166 6.02 -3.24 8.40
N VAL A 167 5.81 -2.87 7.14
CA VAL A 167 4.69 -3.33 6.32
C VAL A 167 5.23 -3.81 4.99
N ARG A 168 5.17 -5.13 4.75
CA ARG A 168 5.63 -5.75 3.49
C ARG A 168 7.06 -5.34 3.09
N GLY A 169 7.96 -5.37 4.07
CA GLY A 169 9.36 -5.01 3.88
C GLY A 169 9.63 -3.49 3.84
N ILE A 170 8.61 -2.64 3.94
CA ILE A 170 8.75 -1.19 4.05
C ILE A 170 8.77 -0.79 5.52
N LEU A 171 9.77 -0.03 5.95
CA LEU A 171 9.75 0.63 7.27
C LEU A 171 9.01 1.95 7.14
N MET A 172 8.05 2.17 8.02
CA MET A 172 7.45 3.46 8.23
C MET A 172 7.68 3.83 9.69
N GLY A 173 8.37 4.93 9.96
CA GLY A 173 8.73 5.28 11.32
C GLY A 173 8.84 6.78 11.57
N ILE A 174 8.83 7.13 12.85
CA ILE A 174 9.14 8.44 13.37
C ILE A 174 10.37 8.28 14.26
N GLU A 175 11.48 8.88 13.87
CA GLU A 175 12.71 8.91 14.66
C GLU A 175 12.53 9.75 15.93
N ASP A 176 13.44 9.58 16.90
CA ASP A 176 13.53 10.41 18.11
C ASP A 176 13.67 11.91 17.81
N SER A 177 14.34 12.25 16.71
CA SER A 177 14.47 13.60 16.17
C SER A 177 13.14 14.20 15.69
N GLY A 178 12.10 13.38 15.48
CA GLY A 178 10.84 13.78 14.87
C GLY A 178 10.79 13.61 13.35
N ASN A 179 11.87 13.12 12.72
CA ASN A 179 11.87 12.81 11.29
C ASN A 179 10.93 11.65 10.99
N VAL A 180 10.20 11.74 9.86
CA VAL A 180 9.44 10.61 9.32
C VAL A 180 10.32 9.88 8.32
N VAL A 181 10.46 8.57 8.50
CA VAL A 181 11.29 7.70 7.67
C VAL A 181 10.40 6.71 6.93
N LEU A 182 10.59 6.64 5.61
CA LEU A 182 10.07 5.59 4.74
C LEU A 182 11.28 4.88 4.12
N ASP A 183 11.67 3.73 4.68
CA ASP A 183 12.76 2.92 4.16
C ASP A 183 12.19 1.78 3.30
N LEU A 184 12.50 1.84 2.00
CA LEU A 184 12.04 0.91 0.97
C LEU A 184 13.11 -0.13 0.60
N SER A 185 14.26 -0.16 1.29
CA SER A 185 15.40 -1.04 0.98
C SER A 185 15.06 -2.53 0.98
N ALA A 186 14.02 -2.91 1.72
CA ALA A 186 13.50 -4.28 1.77
C ALA A 186 12.07 -4.40 1.22
N ALA A 187 11.55 -3.37 0.55
CA ALA A 187 10.25 -3.44 -0.10
C ALA A 187 10.24 -4.61 -1.10
N SER A 188 9.23 -5.47 -1.03
CA SER A 188 9.04 -6.54 -2.02
C SER A 188 7.97 -6.15 -3.03
N ASP A 189 8.16 -6.57 -4.28
CA ASP A 189 7.12 -6.50 -5.32
C ASP A 189 6.07 -7.61 -5.20
N GLY A 190 6.17 -8.45 -4.17
CA GLY A 190 5.30 -9.61 -3.94
C GLY A 190 5.77 -10.88 -4.65
N SER A 191 6.83 -10.83 -5.45
CA SER A 191 7.46 -12.04 -6.00
C SER A 191 8.43 -12.64 -4.98
N VAL A 192 8.54 -13.97 -5.00
CA VAL A 192 9.36 -14.72 -4.06
C VAL A 192 10.28 -15.66 -4.84
N GLN A 193 11.55 -15.72 -4.41
CA GLN A 193 12.53 -16.65 -4.96
C GLN A 193 12.13 -18.10 -4.65
N PRO A 194 12.63 -19.10 -5.41
CA PRO A 194 12.44 -20.51 -5.07
C PRO A 194 12.92 -20.92 -3.67
N THR A 195 13.76 -20.09 -3.05
CA THR A 195 14.27 -20.24 -1.67
C THR A 195 13.33 -19.68 -0.60
N GLY A 196 12.17 -19.13 -0.99
CA GLY A 196 11.23 -18.47 -0.10
C GLY A 196 11.62 -17.03 0.28
N ALA A 197 12.76 -16.53 -0.18
CA ALA A 197 13.15 -15.14 0.04
C ALA A 197 12.35 -14.20 -0.86
N GLU A 198 11.68 -13.19 -0.28
CA GLU A 198 11.02 -12.14 -1.07
C GLU A 198 12.04 -11.43 -1.97
N ILE A 199 11.66 -11.21 -3.23
CA ILE A 199 12.50 -10.45 -4.17
C ILE A 199 12.28 -8.96 -3.87
N PRO A 200 13.36 -8.20 -3.59
CA PRO A 200 13.24 -6.75 -3.44
C PRO A 200 12.71 -6.13 -4.72
N ALA A 201 11.77 -5.19 -4.62
CA ALA A 201 11.34 -4.39 -5.74
C ALA A 201 12.57 -3.67 -6.32
N VAL A 202 12.79 -3.79 -7.63
CA VAL A 202 14.03 -3.39 -8.34
C VAL A 202 14.20 -1.85 -8.42
N THR A 203 13.50 -1.08 -7.59
CA THR A 203 13.57 0.38 -7.52
C THR A 203 13.44 0.84 -6.07
N ALA A 204 14.23 0.26 -5.17
CA ALA A 204 14.38 0.78 -3.81
C ALA A 204 15.17 2.11 -3.88
N GLY A 205 14.52 3.19 -3.50
CA GLY A 205 15.15 4.48 -3.22
C GLY A 205 14.64 5.00 -1.89
N ASP A 206 15.49 5.67 -1.12
CA ASP A 206 15.10 6.24 0.16
C ASP A 206 14.35 7.55 -0.08
N VAL A 207 13.15 7.69 0.51
CA VAL A 207 12.45 8.98 0.57
C VAL A 207 12.61 9.52 1.99
N LEU A 208 13.64 10.33 2.20
CA LEU A 208 13.85 11.06 3.45
C LEU A 208 13.15 12.41 3.38
N VAL A 209 12.19 12.65 4.28
CA VAL A 209 11.55 13.97 4.41
C VAL A 209 11.84 14.57 5.78
N THR A 210 12.75 15.54 5.81
CA THR A 210 13.10 16.28 7.03
C THR A 210 12.18 17.48 7.20
N LEU A 211 11.49 17.57 8.34
CA LEU A 211 10.57 18.66 8.67
C LEU A 211 10.98 19.40 9.93
N SER A 212 10.69 20.70 9.98
CA SER A 212 10.69 21.46 11.22
C SER A 212 9.39 21.19 12.01
N ALA A 213 9.35 21.56 13.30
CA ALA A 213 8.18 21.33 14.16
C ALA A 213 6.86 21.96 13.65
N THR A 214 6.93 22.88 12.69
CA THR A 214 5.78 23.47 12.00
C THR A 214 5.76 23.21 10.49
N GLY A 215 6.72 22.42 9.98
CA GLY A 215 6.84 22.09 8.58
C GLY A 215 5.67 21.25 8.10
N LYS A 216 5.18 21.53 6.89
CA LYS A 216 4.18 20.71 6.20
C LYS A 216 4.82 20.02 5.01
N ILE A 217 4.51 18.75 4.80
CA ILE A 217 4.78 18.05 3.55
C ILE A 217 3.54 18.22 2.67
N THR A 218 3.70 18.87 1.53
CA THR A 218 2.69 18.85 0.47
C THR A 218 3.23 17.94 -0.63
N ILE A 219 2.66 16.74 -0.76
CA ILE A 219 2.93 15.86 -1.90
C ILE A 219 1.95 16.27 -3.00
N THR A 220 2.42 17.07 -3.95
CA THR A 220 1.72 17.29 -5.22
C THR A 220 2.02 16.12 -6.15
N ASP A 221 1.00 15.56 -6.79
CA ASP A 221 1.15 14.62 -7.91
C ASP A 221 2.14 15.20 -8.92
N GLY A 222 3.04 14.37 -9.43
CA GLY A 222 4.15 14.72 -10.31
C GLY A 222 3.73 15.15 -11.72
N GLY A 223 2.53 15.69 -11.90
CA GLY A 223 2.38 16.77 -12.84
C GLY A 223 3.33 17.84 -12.36
N ALA A 224 4.44 18.04 -13.08
CA ALA A 224 5.41 19.10 -12.80
C ALA A 224 4.66 20.35 -12.33
N PRO A 225 5.16 21.14 -11.36
CA PRO A 225 4.57 22.44 -11.10
C PRO A 225 4.33 23.05 -12.48
N GLU A 226 3.08 23.40 -12.79
CA GLU A 226 2.82 24.24 -13.94
C GLU A 226 3.48 25.59 -13.59
N THR A 227 4.81 25.66 -13.73
CA THR A 227 5.37 26.71 -14.57
C THR A 227 4.39 26.79 -15.71
N VAL A 228 3.61 27.86 -15.74
CA VAL A 228 2.92 28.25 -16.96
C VAL A 228 4.06 28.53 -17.93
N ILE A 229 4.54 27.47 -18.57
CA ILE A 229 5.47 27.55 -19.68
C ILE A 229 4.58 28.19 -20.73
N LEU A 230 4.69 29.51 -20.85
CA LEU A 230 4.19 30.20 -22.01
C LEU A 230 4.88 29.53 -23.20
N GLY A 231 4.12 28.64 -23.85
CA GLY A 231 4.67 27.74 -24.85
C GLY A 231 5.32 28.53 -25.98
N GLU A 232 6.20 27.87 -26.72
CA GLU A 232 6.86 28.44 -27.90
C GLU A 232 5.87 29.14 -28.83
N THR A 233 4.66 28.57 -29.00
CA THR A 233 3.56 29.16 -29.77
C THR A 233 3.10 30.51 -29.19
N PHE A 234 2.85 30.60 -27.88
CA PHE A 234 2.42 31.86 -27.25
C PHE A 234 3.48 32.95 -27.39
N LEU A 235 4.76 32.61 -27.15
CA LEU A 235 5.85 33.59 -27.24
C LEU A 235 6.13 34.01 -28.70
N THR A 236 5.93 33.09 -29.65
CA THR A 236 5.99 33.39 -31.08
C THR A 236 4.88 34.36 -31.47
N ASP A 237 3.64 34.07 -31.08
CA ASP A 237 2.47 34.92 -31.36
C ASP A 237 2.58 36.29 -30.69
N LEU A 238 3.06 36.33 -29.44
CA LEU A 238 3.31 37.57 -28.72
C LEU A 238 4.40 38.40 -29.40
N SER A 239 5.52 37.78 -29.80
CA SER A 239 6.60 38.47 -30.51
C SER A 239 6.11 39.06 -31.84
N ALA A 240 5.30 38.29 -32.59
CA ALA A 240 4.69 38.74 -33.84
C ALA A 240 3.76 39.93 -33.62
N GLY A 241 2.82 39.83 -32.67
CA GLY A 241 1.89 40.92 -32.35
C GLY A 241 2.59 42.19 -31.86
N LEU A 242 3.62 42.06 -31.01
CA LEU A 242 4.41 43.21 -30.56
C LEU A 242 5.19 43.87 -31.71
N THR A 243 5.65 43.08 -32.69
CA THR A 243 6.33 43.58 -33.89
C THR A 243 5.37 44.37 -34.79
N GLU A 244 4.13 43.92 -34.94
CA GLU A 244 3.09 44.65 -35.67
C GLU A 244 2.77 46.00 -35.00
N VAL A 245 2.59 46.00 -33.67
CA VAL A 245 2.37 47.22 -32.88
C VAL A 245 3.55 48.18 -33.02
N GLN A 246 4.79 47.67 -32.93
CA GLN A 246 5.99 48.50 -33.11
C GLN A 246 6.03 49.13 -34.51
N THR A 247 5.70 48.36 -35.54
CA THR A 247 5.65 48.82 -36.93
C THR A 247 4.64 49.95 -37.11
N PHE A 248 3.44 49.80 -36.55
CA PHE A 248 2.41 50.83 -36.58
C PHE A 248 2.85 52.12 -35.87
N ILE A 249 3.42 52.01 -34.66
CA ILE A 249 3.86 53.18 -33.88
C ILE A 249 5.03 53.91 -34.56
N ASN A 250 5.98 53.16 -35.12
CA ASN A 250 7.06 53.75 -35.92
C ASN A 250 6.54 54.45 -37.18
N GLY A 251 5.47 53.93 -37.80
CA GLY A 251 4.77 54.58 -38.91
C GLY A 251 4.15 55.94 -38.54
N MET A 252 3.88 56.16 -37.25
CA MET A 252 3.48 57.47 -36.70
C MET A 252 4.66 58.36 -36.31
N ASN A 253 5.90 57.97 -36.64
CA ASN A 253 7.16 58.62 -36.23
C ASN A 253 7.35 58.72 -34.71
N ILE A 254 6.82 57.77 -33.94
CA ILE A 254 7.01 57.69 -32.48
C ILE A 254 8.04 56.62 -32.17
N ALA A 255 9.13 56.98 -31.49
CA ALA A 255 10.17 56.02 -31.10
C ALA A 255 9.74 55.15 -29.90
N THR A 256 9.98 53.85 -29.98
CA THR A 256 9.59 52.87 -28.94
C THR A 256 10.76 51.96 -28.50
N PRO A 257 11.84 52.51 -27.93
CA PRO A 257 13.05 51.73 -27.60
C PRO A 257 12.77 50.59 -26.60
N ASN A 258 11.86 50.79 -25.64
CA ASN A 258 11.50 49.76 -24.67
C ASN A 258 10.74 48.58 -25.29
N LEU A 259 9.91 48.85 -26.31
CA LEU A 259 9.19 47.81 -27.06
C LEU A 259 10.16 47.00 -27.91
N ALA A 260 11.11 47.67 -28.59
CA ALA A 260 12.19 47.02 -29.33
C ALA A 260 12.98 46.05 -28.43
N ASN A 261 13.39 46.52 -27.26
CA ASN A 261 14.14 45.71 -26.29
C ASN A 261 13.33 44.52 -25.77
N LEU A 262 12.03 44.67 -25.57
CA LEU A 262 11.16 43.56 -25.16
C LEU A 262 11.06 42.48 -26.24
N ILE A 263 10.83 42.87 -27.50
CA ILE A 263 10.79 41.96 -28.64
C ILE A 263 12.12 41.20 -28.77
N THR A 264 13.25 41.89 -28.65
CA THR A 264 14.58 41.25 -28.67
C THR A 264 14.75 40.23 -27.56
N ARG A 265 14.32 40.54 -26.32
CA ARG A 265 14.43 39.59 -25.20
C ARG A 265 13.58 38.34 -25.41
N ILE A 266 12.37 38.47 -25.96
CA ILE A 266 11.51 37.32 -26.30
C ILE A 266 12.17 36.47 -27.39
N ALA A 267 12.72 37.10 -28.44
CA ALA A 267 13.40 36.39 -29.52
C ALA A 267 14.67 35.65 -29.04
N THR A 268 15.47 36.26 -28.15
CA THR A 268 16.63 35.60 -27.53
C THR A 268 16.20 34.42 -26.67
N ALA A 269 15.12 34.55 -25.88
CA ALA A 269 14.59 33.45 -25.08
C ALA A 269 14.12 32.28 -25.96
N LEU A 270 13.42 32.59 -27.06
CA LEU A 270 12.99 31.60 -28.07
C LEU A 270 14.19 30.86 -28.69
N ALA A 271 15.24 31.58 -29.08
CA ALA A 271 16.42 31.00 -29.71
C ALA A 271 17.29 30.16 -28.76
N THR A 272 17.32 30.50 -27.46
CA THR A 272 18.19 29.80 -26.49
C THR A 272 17.64 28.44 -26.10
N ALA A 273 16.31 28.28 -26.07
CA ALA A 273 15.68 27.06 -25.63
C ALA A 273 15.51 25.99 -26.73
N SER A 274 15.81 26.31 -28.00
CA SER A 274 15.81 25.34 -29.09
C SER A 274 17.11 24.51 -29.25
N VAL A 275 18.16 24.78 -28.47
CA VAL A 275 19.53 24.33 -28.82
C VAL A 275 19.92 22.99 -28.18
N ASP A 276 19.45 22.63 -26.97
CA ASP A 276 20.10 21.55 -26.20
C ASP A 276 19.18 20.47 -25.59
N GLY A 277 18.04 20.12 -26.20
CA GLY A 277 17.27 18.90 -25.83
C GLY A 277 16.78 18.79 -24.37
N GLY A 278 16.99 19.83 -23.57
CA GLY A 278 16.65 19.99 -22.15
C GLY A 278 16.58 21.47 -21.78
N GLY A 279 16.17 22.32 -22.74
CA GLY A 279 16.23 23.78 -22.68
C GLY A 279 15.56 24.36 -21.43
N ALA A 280 16.22 25.38 -20.85
CA ALA A 280 15.66 26.15 -19.76
C ALA A 280 14.26 26.70 -20.13
N PRO A 281 13.31 26.76 -19.17
CA PRO A 281 11.94 27.19 -19.46
C PRO A 281 11.92 28.62 -20.01
N TYR A 282 11.11 28.84 -21.06
CA TYR A 282 11.10 30.07 -21.85
C TYR A 282 10.73 31.35 -21.07
N LEU A 283 10.16 31.22 -19.88
CA LEU A 283 10.02 32.27 -18.87
C LEU A 283 9.48 31.60 -17.60
N SER A 284 10.27 31.51 -16.52
CA SER A 284 9.72 31.15 -15.21
C SER A 284 9.33 32.43 -14.48
N THR A 285 8.06 32.79 -14.50
CA THR A 285 7.54 33.70 -13.47
C THR A 285 7.22 32.85 -12.26
N ASN A 286 7.93 33.06 -11.14
CA ASN A 286 7.43 32.62 -9.84
C ASN A 286 6.15 33.41 -9.58
N LEU A 287 5.00 32.79 -9.86
CA LEU A 287 3.72 33.29 -9.38
C LEU A 287 3.63 32.90 -7.92
N GLU A 288 3.97 33.83 -7.03
CA GLU A 288 3.46 33.75 -5.66
C GLU A 288 1.95 34.02 -5.75
N VAL A 289 1.18 32.96 -5.49
CA VAL A 289 -0.26 33.07 -5.27
C VAL A 289 -0.42 33.34 -3.78
N ASP A 290 -0.85 34.55 -3.43
CA ASP A 290 -1.35 34.87 -2.08
C ASP A 290 -2.69 34.16 -1.83
#